data_AF-A0A2P7SBD9-F1
#
_entry.id   AF-A0A2P7SBD9-F1
#
_cell.length_a   1.000
_cell.length_b   1.000
_cell.length_c   1.000
_cell.angle_alpha   90.00
_cell.angle_beta   90.00
_cell.angle_gamma   90.00
#
_symmetry.space_group_name_H-M   'P 1'
#
loop_
_entity.id
_entity.type
_entity.pdbx_description
1 polymer ?
#
loop_
_entity_poly.entity_id
_entity_poly.type
_entity_poly.pdbx_seq_one_letter_code
_entity_poly.pdbx_strand_id
1 'polypeptide(L)'
;MGSMVIRNIPDDVLESFKARARAEGKSAEQMARDVIAREAGMTPQEAWATIDAIRADSKPVDLDTALRIMEEARAERDGTDDDR
;
A
#
# COMPACT_ATOMS: atom_id res chain seq x y z
N MET A 1 -8.36 2.14 -13.01
CA MET A 1 -7.47 1.39 -13.93
C MET A 1 -6.78 2.40 -14.84
N GLY A 2 -5.46 2.33 -14.96
CA GLY A 2 -4.66 3.16 -15.86
C GLY A 2 -3.83 2.30 -16.81
N SER A 3 -3.39 2.86 -17.94
CA SER A 3 -2.52 2.19 -18.90
C SER A 3 -1.25 3.02 -19.14
N MET A 4 -0.15 2.33 -19.42
CA MET A 4 1.15 2.93 -19.69
C MET A 4 1.83 2.20 -20.85
N VAL A 5 2.43 2.94 -21.77
CA VAL A 5 3.24 2.39 -22.87
C VAL A 5 4.69 2.80 -22.65
N ILE A 6 5.57 1.82 -22.48
CA ILE A 6 7.01 2.04 -22.38
C ILE A 6 7.63 1.74 -23.74
N ARG A 7 8.32 2.73 -24.33
CA ARG A 7 8.93 2.63 -25.66
C ARG A 7 10.45 2.58 -25.56
N ASN A 8 11.09 2.08 -26.61
CA ASN A 8 12.55 2.05 -26.76
C ASN A 8 13.26 1.29 -25.63
N ILE A 9 12.66 0.20 -25.15
CA ILE A 9 13.35 -0.72 -24.23
C ILE A 9 14.38 -1.48 -25.06
N PRO A 10 15.67 -1.51 -24.66
CA PRO A 10 16.67 -2.34 -25.30
C PRO A 10 16.22 -3.81 -25.37
N ASP A 11 16.39 -4.45 -26.52
CA ASP A 11 15.86 -5.80 -26.77
C ASP A 11 16.43 -6.84 -25.78
N ASP A 12 17.70 -6.71 -25.42
CA ASP A 12 18.38 -7.55 -24.44
C ASP A 12 17.75 -7.45 -23.03
N VAL A 13 17.38 -6.24 -22.62
CA VAL A 13 16.68 -5.97 -21.36
C VAL A 13 15.27 -6.56 -21.41
N LEU A 14 14.55 -6.36 -22.52
CA LEU A 14 13.19 -6.87 -22.67
C LEU A 14 13.15 -8.40 -22.64
N GLU A 15 14.09 -9.06 -23.31
CA GLU A 15 14.17 -10.52 -23.33
C GLU A 15 14.59 -11.09 -21.97
N SER A 16 15.54 -10.45 -21.29
CA SER A 16 15.92 -10.82 -19.92
C SER A 16 14.74 -10.69 -18.95
N PHE A 17 13.95 -9.62 -19.07
CA PHE A 17 12.77 -9.39 -18.26
C PHE A 17 11.68 -10.45 -18.52
N LYS A 18 11.39 -10.77 -19.79
CA LYS A 18 10.45 -11.85 -20.14
C LYS A 18 10.92 -13.21 -19.64
N ALA A 19 12.23 -13.51 -19.72
CA ALA A 19 12.79 -14.75 -19.21
C ALA A 19 12.59 -14.88 -17.70
N ARG A 20 12.85 -13.80 -16.94
CA ARG A 20 12.59 -13.75 -15.50
C ARG A 20 11.10 -13.94 -15.18
N ALA A 21 10.21 -13.27 -15.91
CA ALA A 21 8.76 -13.43 -15.72
C ALA A 21 8.32 -14.88 -15.90
N ARG A 22 8.81 -15.56 -16.95
CA ARG A 22 8.53 -16.98 -17.20
C ARG A 22 9.07 -17.88 -16.09
N ALA A 23 10.28 -17.60 -15.58
CA ALA A 23 10.85 -18.36 -14.47
C ALA A 23 10.01 -18.26 -13.18
N GLU A 24 9.34 -17.14 -12.98
CA GLU A 24 8.39 -16.92 -11.87
C GLU A 24 6.95 -17.37 -12.20
N GLY A 25 6.69 -17.97 -13.37
CA GLY A 25 5.36 -18.40 -13.79
C GLY A 25 4.38 -17.27 -14.12
N LYS A 26 4.90 -16.07 -14.40
CA LYS A 26 4.12 -14.83 -14.64
C LYS A 26 4.23 -14.38 -16.10
N SER A 27 3.25 -13.59 -16.54
CA SER A 27 3.41 -12.79 -17.77
C SER A 27 4.34 -11.60 -17.48
N ALA A 28 5.02 -11.09 -18.51
CA ALA A 28 5.86 -9.90 -18.37
C ALA A 28 5.05 -8.69 -17.86
N GLU A 29 3.81 -8.53 -18.34
CA GLU A 29 2.89 -7.50 -17.86
C GLU A 29 2.56 -7.64 -16.37
N GLN A 30 2.30 -8.88 -15.91
CA GLN A 30 2.02 -9.12 -14.50
C GLN A 30 3.23 -8.80 -13.63
N MET A 31 4.42 -9.22 -14.04
CA MET A 31 5.65 -8.85 -13.35
C MET A 31 5.88 -7.34 -13.33
N ALA A 32 5.60 -6.63 -14.43
CA ALA A 32 5.73 -5.18 -14.49
C ALA A 32 4.76 -4.49 -13.52
N ARG A 33 3.50 -4.95 -13.44
CA ARG A 33 2.55 -4.48 -12.44
C ARG A 33 3.05 -4.71 -11.02
N ASP A 34 3.56 -5.89 -10.72
CA ASP A 34 4.06 -6.22 -9.38
C ASP A 34 5.24 -5.32 -8.98
N VAL A 35 6.15 -5.04 -9.92
CA VAL A 35 7.25 -4.09 -9.71
C VAL A 35 6.70 -2.68 -9.47
N ILE A 36 5.81 -2.19 -10.34
CA ILE A 36 5.22 -0.86 -10.17
C ILE A 36 4.50 -0.75 -8.81
N ALA A 37 3.72 -1.76 -8.42
CA ALA A 37 3.02 -1.76 -7.13
C ALA A 37 4.00 -1.75 -5.95
N ARG A 38 5.11 -2.49 -6.04
CA ARG A 38 6.15 -2.51 -5.02
C ARG A 38 6.86 -1.16 -4.90
N GLU A 39 7.23 -0.55 -6.03
CA GLU A 39 7.96 0.73 -6.05
C GLU A 39 7.04 1.94 -5.82
N ALA A 40 5.73 1.83 -6.09
CA ALA A 40 4.76 2.89 -5.86
C ALA A 40 4.26 2.95 -4.40
N GLY A 41 4.53 1.92 -3.60
CA GLY A 41 4.30 1.98 -2.17
C GLY A 41 5.23 3.00 -1.50
N MET A 42 4.76 3.63 -0.42
CA MET A 42 5.64 4.45 0.42
C MET A 42 6.78 3.57 0.94
N THR A 43 8.01 4.07 0.83
CA THR A 43 9.12 3.51 1.59
C THR A 43 8.79 3.61 3.09
N PRO A 44 9.36 2.74 3.95
CA PRO A 44 9.16 2.85 5.39
C PRO A 44 9.45 4.27 5.92
N GLN A 45 10.44 4.94 5.35
CA GLN A 45 10.83 6.31 5.69
C GLN A 45 9.74 7.32 5.32
N GLU A 46 9.15 7.21 4.13
CA GLU A 46 8.03 8.07 3.70
C GLU A 46 6.76 7.80 4.49
N ALA A 47 6.52 6.54 4.87
CA ALA A 47 5.41 6.17 5.74
C ALA A 47 5.59 6.80 7.13
N TRP A 48 6.80 6.75 7.72
CA TRP A 48 7.10 7.41 8.99
C TRP A 48 6.97 8.93 8.89
N ALA A 49 7.50 9.54 7.83
CA ALA A 49 7.35 10.98 7.59
C ALA A 49 5.87 11.39 7.48
N THR A 50 5.04 10.56 6.86
CA THR A 50 3.59 10.78 6.77
C THR A 50 2.91 10.65 8.13
N ILE A 51 3.28 9.65 8.94
CA ILE A 51 2.78 9.50 10.31
C ILE A 51 3.17 10.71 11.16
N ASP A 52 4.41 11.20 11.04
CA ASP A 52 4.88 12.34 11.81
C ASP A 52 4.20 13.64 11.37
N ALA A 53 3.93 13.82 10.06
CA ALA A 53 3.11 14.93 9.57
C ALA A 53 1.69 14.89 10.14
N ILE A 54 1.05 13.71 10.14
CA ILE A 54 -0.28 13.52 10.73
C ILE A 54 -0.23 13.87 12.23
N ARG A 55 0.77 13.40 12.98
CA ARG A 55 0.92 13.72 14.41
C ARG A 55 1.12 15.21 14.65
N ALA A 56 1.87 15.90 13.79
CA ALA A 56 2.11 17.33 13.91
C ALA A 56 0.83 18.15 13.68
N ASP A 57 -0.04 17.72 12.77
CA ASP A 57 -1.33 18.37 12.49
C ASP A 57 -2.45 17.93 13.45
N SER A 58 -2.26 16.83 14.17
CA SER A 58 -3.23 16.30 15.12
C SER A 58 -3.17 17.07 16.44
N LYS A 59 -4.34 17.33 17.04
CA LYS A 59 -4.38 17.80 18.44
C LYS A 59 -3.96 16.65 19.36
N PRO A 60 -2.96 16.85 20.24
CA PRO A 60 -2.65 15.86 21.25
C PRO A 60 -3.86 15.70 22.18
N VAL A 61 -4.34 14.47 22.31
CA VAL A 61 -5.35 14.09 23.29
C VAL A 61 -4.65 13.39 24.45
N ASP A 62 -5.17 13.58 25.67
CA ASP A 62 -4.69 12.80 26.81
C ASP A 62 -5.03 11.31 26.65
N LEU A 63 -4.32 10.49 27.43
CA LEU A 63 -4.44 9.04 27.36
C LEU A 63 -5.87 8.57 27.67
N ASP A 64 -6.55 9.23 28.61
CA ASP A 64 -7.89 8.85 29.05
C ASP A 64 -8.93 9.07 27.94
N THR A 65 -8.84 10.21 27.25
CA THR A 65 -9.65 10.53 26.08
C THR A 65 -9.37 9.58 24.92
N ALA A 66 -8.11 9.24 24.67
CA ALA A 66 -7.75 8.28 23.62
C ALA A 66 -8.30 6.87 23.91
N LEU A 67 -8.24 6.42 25.17
CA LEU A 67 -8.77 5.12 25.59
C LEU A 67 -10.29 5.05 25.44
N ARG A 68 -11.01 6.10 25.83
CA ARG A 68 -12.46 6.21 25.66
C ARG A 68 -12.88 6.17 24.19
N ILE A 69 -12.21 6.92 23.31
CA ILE A 69 -12.47 6.89 21.87
C ILE A 69 -12.25 5.49 21.29
N MET A 70 -11.20 4.79 21.73
CA MET A 70 -10.92 3.42 21.29
C MET A 70 -11.95 2.41 21.78
N GLU A 71 -12.48 2.59 22.99
CA GLU A 71 -13.52 1.74 23.57
C GLU A 71 -14.87 1.94 22.84
N GLU A 72 -15.27 3.19 22.60
CA GLU A 72 -16.46 3.53 21.81
C GLU A 72 -16.39 2.95 20.39
N ALA A 73 -15.25 3.11 19.70
CA ALA A 73 -15.05 2.56 18.36
C ALA A 73 -15.04 1.02 18.31
N ARG A 74 -14.63 0.34 19.39
CA ARG A 74 -14.73 -1.12 19.50
C ARG A 74 -16.18 -1.54 19.70
N ALA A 75 -16.91 -0.87 20.58
CA ALA A 75 -18.31 -1.15 20.83
C ALA A 75 -19.17 -0.96 19.57
N GLU A 76 -18.91 0.07 18.76
CA GLU A 76 -19.60 0.27 17.47
C GLU A 76 -19.35 -0.86 16.47
N ARG A 77 -18.11 -1.35 16.38
CA ARG A 77 -17.77 -2.47 15.49
C ARG A 77 -18.41 -3.77 15.93
N ASP A 78 -18.32 -4.07 17.22
CA ASP A 78 -18.77 -5.34 17.79
C ASP A 78 -20.30 -5.37 17.98
N GLY A 79 -20.97 -4.20 17.96
CA GLY A 79 -22.43 -4.04 18.07
C GLY A 79 -23.21 -4.20 16.76
N THR A 80 -22.56 -4.52 15.63
CA THR A 80 -23.23 -4.64 14.31
C THR A 80 -23.71 -6.06 13.96
N ASP A 81 -23.62 -7.03 14.86
CA ASP A 81 -23.88 -8.47 14.58
C ASP A 81 -25.15 -9.06 15.23
N ASP A 82 -26.01 -8.27 15.88
CA ASP A 82 -27.17 -8.81 16.65
C ASP A 82 -28.56 -8.43 16.08
N ASP A 83 -28.72 -8.37 14.76
CA ASP A 83 -30.02 -8.05 14.10
C ASP A 83 -30.34 -8.95 12.89
N ARG A 84 -30.21 -10.29 13.04
CA ARG A 84 -30.75 -11.29 12.08
C ARG A 84 -31.44 -12.48 12.72
#